data_AF-A0A0L7KXG0-F1
#
_entry.id   AF-A0A0L7KXG0-F1
#
_cell.length_a   1.000
_cell.length_b   1.000
_cell.length_c   1.000
_cell.angle_alpha   90.00
_cell.angle_beta   90.00
_cell.angle_gamma   90.00
#
_symmetry.space_group_name_H-M   'P 1'
#
loop_
_entity.id
_entity.type
_entity.pdbx_description
1 polymer ?
#
loop_
_entity_poly.entity_id
_entity_poly.type
_entity_poly.pdbx_seq_one_letter_code
_entity_poly.pdbx_strand_id
1 'polypeptide(L)'
;MAGSPFQQWNDVLSSDKFWGEVAAFTDAAGERKFSSLSALVMGILSLPFSNASVERAFSIMNVVKQKLRNKMQSSTADHIIRVRANAQHDDFVELLSELNE
;
A
#
# COMPACT_ATOMS: atom_id res chain seq x y z
N MET A 1 1.61 33.67 24.36
CA MET A 1 1.26 33.25 23.00
C MET A 1 0.43 31.98 23.13
N ALA A 2 -0.90 32.10 23.05
CA ALA A 2 -1.80 30.95 23.14
C ALA A 2 -1.77 30.22 21.79
N GLY A 3 -1.23 28.99 21.76
CA GLY A 3 -1.38 28.10 20.61
C GLY A 3 -2.86 27.78 20.41
N SER A 4 -3.29 27.68 19.14
CA SER A 4 -4.69 27.43 18.77
C SER A 4 -5.25 26.17 19.46
N PRO A 5 -6.49 26.18 19.96
CA PRO A 5 -7.11 25.05 20.68
C PRO A 5 -7.50 23.87 19.78
N PHE A 6 -7.03 23.85 18.52
CA PHE A 6 -7.45 22.89 17.50
C PHE A 6 -6.24 22.07 17.02
N GLN A 7 -6.47 20.77 16.83
CA GLN A 7 -5.50 19.86 16.24
C GLN A 7 -5.14 20.33 14.83
N GLN A 8 -3.85 20.53 14.57
CA GLN A 8 -3.30 20.74 13.23
C GLN A 8 -2.74 19.41 12.71
N TRP A 9 -2.97 19.14 11.43
CA TRP A 9 -2.49 17.94 10.73
C TRP A 9 -1.28 18.33 9.89
N ASN A 10 -0.22 17.53 9.92
CA ASN A 10 1.03 17.89 9.25
C ASN A 10 1.01 17.46 7.77
N ASP A 11 0.55 16.24 7.51
CA ASP A 11 0.61 15.63 6.19
C ASP A 11 -0.75 15.67 5.46
N VAL A 12 -1.22 16.87 5.09
CA VAL A 12 -2.54 17.03 4.43
C VAL A 12 -2.54 16.61 2.95
N LEU A 13 -1.36 16.51 2.33
CA LEU A 13 -1.22 16.23 0.90
C LEU A 13 -1.17 14.72 0.57
N SER A 14 -0.81 13.89 1.54
CA SER A 14 -0.71 12.43 1.38
C SER A 14 -1.81 11.78 2.19
N SER A 15 -2.79 11.19 1.49
CA SER A 15 -3.95 10.55 2.12
C SER A 15 -3.53 9.44 3.08
N ASP A 16 -2.52 8.64 2.72
CA ASP A 16 -1.98 7.56 3.55
C ASP A 16 -1.36 8.08 4.85
N LYS A 17 -0.52 9.12 4.79
CA LYS A 17 0.08 9.72 5.98
C LYS A 17 -0.95 10.45 6.84
N PHE A 18 -1.85 11.21 6.22
CA PHE A 18 -2.96 11.89 6.89
C PHE A 18 -3.81 10.91 7.71
N TRP A 19 -4.29 9.84 7.08
CA TRP A 19 -5.14 8.87 7.76
C TRP A 19 -4.37 8.03 8.79
N GLY A 20 -3.04 7.91 8.63
CA GLY A 20 -2.13 7.43 9.67
C GLY A 20 -2.11 8.33 10.92
N GLU A 21 -1.98 9.66 10.74
CA GLU A 21 -2.07 10.63 11.84
C GLU A 21 -3.43 10.59 12.53
N VAL A 22 -4.53 10.54 11.75
CA VAL A 22 -5.90 10.46 12.29
C VAL A 22 -6.13 9.15 13.06
N ALA A 23 -5.54 8.04 12.61
CA ALA A 23 -5.59 6.76 13.33
C ALA A 23 -4.85 6.80 14.68
N ALA A 24 -3.75 7.55 14.75
CA ALA A 24 -2.95 7.73 15.96
C ALA A 24 -3.51 8.80 16.90
N PHE A 25 -4.43 9.64 16.44
CA PHE A 25 -5.02 10.71 17.23
C PHE A 25 -5.87 10.17 18.39
N THR A 26 -5.44 10.49 19.61
CA THR A 26 -6.12 10.13 20.86
C THR A 26 -6.77 11.34 21.51
N ASP A 27 -7.88 11.13 22.20
CA ASP A 27 -8.51 12.16 23.02
C ASP A 27 -7.75 12.40 24.34
N ALA A 28 -8.25 13.32 25.16
CA ALA A 28 -7.66 13.64 26.46
C ALA A 28 -7.72 12.47 27.47
N ALA A 29 -8.53 11.44 27.20
CA ALA A 29 -8.60 10.20 27.97
C ALA A 29 -7.66 9.10 27.41
N GLY A 30 -6.95 9.37 26.31
CA GLY A 30 -6.05 8.42 25.66
C GLY A 30 -6.73 7.47 24.69
N GLU A 31 -8.03 7.65 24.42
CA GLU A 31 -8.80 6.78 23.55
C GLU A 31 -8.71 7.22 22.09
N ARG A 32 -8.62 6.25 21.16
CA ARG A 32 -8.55 6.52 19.72
C ARG A 32 -9.91 6.96 19.19
N LYS A 33 -10.08 8.26 19.00
CA LYS A 33 -11.37 8.88 18.66
C LYS A 33 -11.96 8.40 17.32
N PHE A 34 -11.12 8.06 16.35
CA PHE A 34 -11.53 7.70 14.99
C PHE A 34 -11.18 6.28 14.57
N SER A 35 -10.93 5.38 15.52
CA SER A 35 -10.42 4.02 15.26
C SER A 35 -11.15 3.27 14.13
N SER A 36 -12.49 3.22 14.17
CA SER A 36 -13.29 2.52 13.14
C SER A 36 -13.26 3.21 11.77
N LEU A 37 -13.25 4.54 11.75
CA LEU A 37 -13.22 5.31 10.50
C LEU A 37 -11.85 5.20 9.85
N SER A 38 -10.77 5.35 10.62
CA SER A 38 -9.41 5.19 10.13
C SER A 38 -9.17 3.78 9.61
N ALA A 39 -9.68 2.74 10.29
CA ALA A 39 -9.59 1.36 9.80
C ALA A 39 -10.30 1.17 8.45
N LEU A 40 -11.49 1.75 8.27
CA LEU A 40 -12.22 1.70 7.01
C LEU A 40 -11.45 2.39 5.88
N VAL A 41 -10.96 3.61 6.13
CA VAL A 41 -10.26 4.39 5.10
C VAL A 41 -8.93 3.75 4.74
N MET A 42 -8.17 3.27 5.71
CA MET A 42 -6.95 2.50 5.44
C MET A 42 -7.25 1.23 4.62
N GLY A 43 -8.38 0.57 4.88
CA GLY A 43 -8.86 -0.54 4.06
C GLY A 43 -9.13 -0.11 2.61
N ILE A 44 -9.81 1.02 2.39
CA ILE A 44 -10.08 1.55 1.05
C ILE A 44 -8.78 1.96 0.34
N LEU A 45 -7.85 2.60 1.04
CA LEU A 45 -6.55 3.02 0.49
C LEU A 45 -5.66 1.83 0.13
N SER A 46 -5.87 0.67 0.75
CA SER A 46 -5.17 -0.57 0.39
C SER A 46 -5.69 -1.24 -0.89
N LEU A 47 -6.83 -0.78 -1.43
CA LEU A 47 -7.40 -1.34 -2.65
C LEU A 47 -6.65 -0.80 -3.89
N PRO A 48 -6.33 -1.68 -4.86
CA PRO A 48 -5.76 -1.23 -6.12
C PRO A 48 -6.79 -0.36 -6.87
N PHE A 49 -6.48 0.92 -7.03
CA PHE A 49 -7.38 1.90 -7.64
C PHE A 49 -7.60 1.68 -9.15
N SER A 50 -6.71 0.95 -9.82
CA SER A 50 -6.75 0.77 -11.28
C SER A 50 -6.46 -0.65 -11.72
N ASN A 51 -7.07 -1.01 -12.85
CA ASN A 51 -6.82 -2.24 -13.60
C ASN A 51 -5.34 -2.43 -13.97
N ALA A 52 -4.54 -1.36 -14.01
CA ALA A 52 -3.10 -1.43 -14.24
C ALA A 52 -2.38 -2.39 -13.26
N SER A 53 -2.88 -2.53 -12.02
CA SER A 53 -2.33 -3.47 -11.04
C SER A 53 -2.57 -4.93 -11.46
N VAL A 54 -3.74 -5.20 -12.01
CA VAL A 54 -4.12 -6.52 -12.53
C VAL A 54 -3.36 -6.81 -13.83
N GLU A 55 -3.29 -5.85 -14.75
CA GLU A 55 -2.52 -5.95 -15.99
C GLU A 55 -1.04 -6.23 -15.73
N ARG A 56 -0.46 -5.62 -14.68
CA ARG A 56 0.90 -5.92 -14.23
C ARG A 56 1.05 -7.38 -13.79
N ALA A 57 0.11 -7.91 -13.01
CA ALA A 57 0.12 -9.33 -12.60
C ALA A 57 0.01 -10.27 -13.81
N PHE A 58 -0.84 -9.94 -14.79
CA PHE A 58 -0.95 -10.70 -16.05
C PHE A 58 0.34 -10.62 -16.89
N SER A 59 1.01 -9.46 -16.92
CA SER A 59 2.31 -9.31 -17.58
C SER A 59 3.38 -10.21 -16.96
N ILE A 60 3.50 -10.22 -15.61
CA ILE A 60 4.40 -11.13 -14.89
C ILE A 60 4.08 -12.60 -15.24
N MET A 61 2.80 -12.97 -15.22
CA MET A 61 2.37 -14.32 -15.58
C MET A 61 2.74 -14.68 -17.01
N ASN A 62 2.60 -13.77 -17.97
CA ASN A 62 2.99 -13.99 -19.37
C ASN A 62 4.50 -14.24 -19.53
N VAL A 63 5.33 -13.56 -18.73
CA VAL A 63 6.79 -13.81 -18.70
C VAL A 63 7.09 -15.18 -18.09
N VAL A 64 6.41 -15.55 -17.00
CA VAL A 64 6.60 -16.87 -16.36
C VAL A 64 6.13 -18.01 -17.28
N LYS A 65 5.00 -17.83 -17.95
CA LYS A 65 4.41 -18.77 -18.92
C LYS A 65 4.74 -18.38 -20.37
N GLN A 66 6.02 -18.15 -20.65
CA GLN A 66 6.46 -17.96 -22.03
C GLN A 66 6.18 -19.19 -22.90
N LYS A 67 6.10 -18.99 -24.22
CA LYS A 67 5.69 -20.03 -25.20
C LYS A 67 6.46 -21.36 -25.06
N LEU A 68 7.75 -21.31 -24.68
CA LEU A 68 8.60 -22.49 -24.48
C LEU A 68 8.40 -23.18 -23.11
N ARG A 69 7.83 -22.50 -22.12
CA ARG A 69 7.64 -22.95 -20.73
C ARG A 69 6.16 -23.03 -20.32
N ASN A 70 5.26 -23.23 -21.28
CA ASN A 70 3.80 -23.20 -21.05
C ASN A 70 3.25 -24.45 -20.31
N LYS A 71 4.03 -25.53 -20.19
CA LYS A 71 3.64 -26.76 -19.48
C LYS A 71 4.19 -26.83 -18.05
N MET A 72 4.06 -25.74 -17.30
CA MET A 72 4.40 -25.71 -15.88
C MET A 72 3.20 -26.12 -15.03
N GLN A 73 3.44 -26.87 -13.95
CA GLN A 73 2.43 -27.12 -12.92
C GLN A 73 1.90 -25.78 -12.38
N SER A 74 0.58 -25.69 -12.16
CA SER A 74 -0.07 -24.45 -11.70
C SER A 74 0.47 -23.97 -10.36
N SER A 75 0.78 -24.89 -9.45
CA SER A 75 1.42 -24.61 -8.16
C SER A 75 2.79 -23.95 -8.33
N THR A 76 3.65 -24.51 -9.19
CA THR A 76 4.97 -23.94 -9.46
C THR A 76 4.87 -22.56 -10.11
N ALA A 77 3.93 -22.37 -11.04
CA ALA A 77 3.71 -21.07 -11.66
C ALA A 77 3.23 -20.02 -10.63
N ASP A 78 2.30 -20.38 -9.73
CA ASP A 78 1.83 -19.52 -8.64
C ASP A 78 2.98 -19.09 -7.72
N HIS A 79 3.81 -20.03 -7.27
CA HIS A 79 4.97 -19.70 -6.42
C HIS A 79 5.95 -18.74 -7.10
N ILE A 80 6.26 -18.95 -8.39
CA ILE A 80 7.17 -18.06 -9.13
C ILE A 80 6.56 -16.67 -9.32
N ILE A 81 5.27 -16.59 -9.66
CA ILE A 81 4.56 -15.31 -9.82
C ILE A 81 4.57 -14.54 -8.49
N ARG A 82 4.29 -15.20 -7.36
CA ARG A 82 4.36 -14.57 -6.03
C ARG A 82 5.74 -14.00 -5.73
N VAL A 83 6.81 -14.78 -5.93
CA VAL A 83 8.17 -14.30 -5.67
C VAL A 83 8.49 -13.06 -6.53
N ARG A 84 8.15 -13.10 -7.82
CA ARG A 84 8.40 -11.97 -8.73
C ARG A 84 7.56 -10.74 -8.42
N ALA A 85 6.30 -10.92 -8.05
CA ALA A 85 5.42 -9.82 -7.69
C ALA A 85 5.90 -9.09 -6.42
N ASN A 86 6.44 -9.82 -5.44
CA ASN A 86 7.01 -9.22 -4.23
C ASN A 86 8.34 -8.51 -4.52
N ALA A 87 9.26 -9.13 -5.26
CA ALA A 87 10.54 -8.51 -5.60
C ALA A 87 10.39 -7.18 -6.36
N GLN A 88 9.39 -7.07 -7.26
CA GLN A 88 9.09 -5.82 -7.96
C GLN A 88 8.47 -4.74 -7.05
N HIS A 89 7.88 -5.14 -5.92
CA HIS A 89 7.30 -4.21 -4.95
C HIS A 89 8.41 -3.58 -4.10
N ASP A 90 9.46 -4.33 -3.78
CA ASP A 90 10.61 -3.87 -3.00
C ASP A 90 11.44 -2.82 -3.77
N ASP A 91 11.70 -3.05 -5.07
CA ASP A 91 12.40 -2.07 -5.93
C ASP A 91 11.71 -0.70 -5.93
N PHE A 92 10.37 -0.65 -5.84
CA PHE A 92 9.60 0.60 -5.81
C PHE A 92 9.62 1.27 -4.43
N VAL A 93 9.63 0.49 -3.34
CA VAL A 93 9.71 1.00 -1.97
C VAL A 93 11.11 1.56 -1.68
N GLU A 94 12.16 0.90 -2.17
CA GLU A 94 13.55 1.34 -2.06
C GLU A 94 13.75 2.67 -2.83
N LEU A 95 13.22 2.78 -4.06
CA LEU A 95 13.19 4.03 -4.83
C LEU A 95 12.42 5.17 -4.13
N LEU A 96 11.30 4.87 -3.46
CA LEU A 96 10.56 5.88 -2.71
C LEU A 96 11.28 6.32 -1.42
N SER A 97 12.08 5.43 -0.82
CA SER A 97 12.95 5.79 0.31
C SER A 97 14.13 6.65 -0.12
N GLU A 98 14.76 6.35 -1.26
CA GLU A 98 15.87 7.13 -1.82
C GLU A 98 15.44 8.51 -2.34
N LEU A 99 14.19 8.67 -2.75
CA LEU A 99 13.63 9.96 -3.18
C LEU A 99 13.13 10.84 -2.01
N ASN A 100 13.06 10.29 -0.80
CA ASN A 100 12.58 10.98 0.40
C ASN A 100 13.71 11.24 1.43
N GLU A 101 14.98 11.04 1.02
CA GLU A 101 16.20 11.57 1.65
C GLU A 101 16.70 12.83 0.92
#